data_AF-A0A536T9F4-F1
#
_entry.id   AF-A0A536T9F4-F1
#
_cell.length_a   1.000
_cell.length_b   1.000
_cell.length_c   1.000
_cell.angle_alpha   90.00
_cell.angle_beta   90.00
_cell.angle_gamma   90.00
#
_symmetry.space_group_name_H-M   'P 1'
#
loop_
_entity.id
_entity.type
_entity.pdbx_description
1 polymer ?
#
loop_
_entity_poly.entity_id
_entity_poly.type
_entity_poly.pdbx_seq_one_letter_code
_entity_poly.pdbx_strand_id
1 'polypeptide(L)'
;MSAIDKLETLDHGVLRFLTAGSVDDGKSTLIGRLLYDTKAILADQLASIERTSRKRGQTLDLSLLTDGLVAEREQGITIDVAYRYFATARRKFIIADAPGHEQYTRNMVTAASTAQLAILLVDARHGVVTQTRRHATLAHLLGIPHIIVAVNKMDLVSYDESAFGAIVADFLA
;
A
#
# COMPACT_ATOMS: atom_id res chain seq x y z
N MET A 1 27.13 -6.25 2.16
CA MET A 1 26.48 -7.00 1.08
C MET A 1 25.00 -6.63 1.14
N SER A 2 24.52 -5.85 0.16
CA SER A 2 23.19 -5.25 0.18
C SER A 2 22.11 -6.35 0.07
N ALA A 3 20.92 -6.13 0.64
CA ALA A 3 19.76 -7.01 0.43
C ALA A 3 19.44 -7.21 -1.07
N ILE A 4 19.91 -6.29 -1.92
CA ILE A 4 19.78 -6.33 -3.38
C ILE A 4 20.66 -7.43 -4.02
N ASP A 5 21.83 -7.72 -3.44
CA ASP A 5 22.82 -8.64 -4.01
C ASP A 5 22.46 -10.14 -3.82
N LYS A 6 21.42 -10.44 -3.03
CA LYS A 6 20.97 -11.83 -2.74
C LYS A 6 19.78 -12.29 -3.61
N LEU A 7 19.31 -11.49 -4.56
CA LEU A 7 18.11 -11.78 -5.35
C LEU A 7 18.38 -12.62 -6.62
N GLU A 8 19.23 -13.66 -6.54
CA GLU A 8 19.63 -14.48 -7.68
C GLU A 8 18.71 -15.67 -8.01
N THR A 9 17.60 -15.87 -7.28
CA THR A 9 16.61 -16.90 -7.64
C THR A 9 15.39 -16.25 -8.30
N LEU A 10 15.22 -16.49 -9.61
CA LEU A 10 13.96 -16.22 -10.32
C LEU A 10 12.87 -17.14 -9.73
N ASP A 11 12.05 -16.58 -8.84
CA ASP A 11 10.93 -17.28 -8.26
C ASP A 11 9.69 -17.13 -9.16
N HIS A 12 9.31 -18.22 -9.85
CA HIS A 12 8.15 -18.26 -10.73
C HIS A 12 6.79 -18.28 -9.99
N GLY A 13 6.79 -18.25 -8.65
CA GLY A 13 5.58 -18.24 -7.84
C GLY A 13 4.87 -16.88 -7.83
N VAL A 14 3.59 -16.88 -7.46
CA VAL A 14 2.80 -15.66 -7.24
C VAL A 14 2.97 -15.21 -5.79
N LEU A 15 3.42 -13.98 -5.57
CA LEU A 15 3.42 -13.37 -4.24
C LEU A 15 2.10 -12.63 -4.00
N ARG A 16 1.36 -13.01 -2.96
CA ARG A 16 0.17 -12.28 -2.52
C ARG A 16 0.52 -11.38 -1.35
N PHE A 17 0.24 -10.10 -1.44
CA PHE A 17 0.44 -9.17 -0.34
C PHE A 17 -0.73 -8.21 -0.17
N LEU A 18 -0.88 -7.67 1.04
CA LEU A 18 -1.83 -6.60 1.32
C LEU A 18 -1.11 -5.33 1.73
N THR A 19 -1.75 -4.18 1.49
CA THR A 19 -1.32 -2.91 2.08
C THR A 19 -2.23 -2.55 3.25
N ALA A 20 -1.65 -2.14 4.37
CA ALA A 20 -2.37 -1.67 5.55
C ALA A 20 -1.68 -0.43 6.11
N GLY A 21 -2.39 0.31 6.98
CA GLY A 21 -1.97 1.65 7.43
C GLY A 21 -3.19 2.52 7.72
N SER A 22 -2.97 3.64 8.39
CA SER A 22 -3.99 4.63 8.73
C SER A 22 -4.64 5.24 7.48
N VAL A 23 -5.78 5.89 7.69
CA VAL A 23 -6.39 6.78 6.68
C VAL A 23 -5.36 7.87 6.32
N ASP A 24 -5.25 8.19 5.03
CA ASP A 24 -4.28 9.13 4.46
C ASP A 24 -2.80 8.68 4.48
N ASP A 25 -2.44 7.47 4.91
CA ASP A 25 -1.03 7.00 4.84
C ASP A 25 -0.52 6.75 3.40
N GLY A 26 -1.36 6.95 2.38
CA GLY A 26 -0.99 6.85 0.96
C GLY A 26 -0.97 5.43 0.38
N LYS A 27 -1.74 4.49 0.96
CA LYS A 27 -1.86 3.09 0.49
C LYS A 27 -2.26 3.00 -0.98
N SER A 28 -3.38 3.63 -1.33
CA SER A 28 -3.93 3.69 -2.69
C SER A 28 -2.95 4.32 -3.68
N THR A 29 -2.25 5.38 -3.26
CA THR A 29 -1.21 6.04 -4.06
C THR A 29 -0.02 5.12 -4.34
N LEU A 30 0.45 4.36 -3.34
CA LEU A 30 1.52 3.37 -3.53
C LEU A 30 1.10 2.28 -4.51
N ILE A 31 -0.11 1.74 -4.36
CA ILE A 31 -0.65 0.73 -5.28
C ILE A 31 -0.71 1.28 -6.70
N GLY A 32 -1.31 2.45 -6.88
CA GLY A 32 -1.42 3.11 -8.18
C GLY A 32 -0.06 3.33 -8.83
N ARG A 33 0.96 3.71 -8.04
CA ARG A 33 2.33 3.87 -8.52
C ARG A 33 2.97 2.56 -8.97
N LEU A 34 2.81 1.47 -8.22
CA LEU A 34 3.30 0.15 -8.61
C LEU A 34 2.67 -0.32 -9.93
N LEU A 35 1.36 -0.15 -10.09
CA LEU A 35 0.65 -0.50 -11.33
C LEU A 35 1.14 0.33 -12.52
N TYR A 36 1.39 1.63 -12.31
CA TYR A 36 1.94 2.52 -13.31
C TYR A 36 3.34 2.11 -13.76
N ASP A 37 4.27 1.94 -12.82
CA ASP A 37 5.68 1.66 -13.13
C ASP A 37 5.85 0.28 -13.81
N THR A 38 4.97 -0.67 -13.49
CA THR A 38 4.95 -2.03 -14.08
C THR A 38 4.24 -2.09 -15.42
N LYS A 39 3.66 -0.98 -15.90
CA LYS A 39 2.83 -0.91 -17.12
C LYS A 39 1.64 -1.88 -17.08
N ALA A 40 1.16 -2.22 -15.89
CA ALA A 40 -0.04 -3.03 -15.71
C ALA A 40 -1.32 -2.25 -16.08
N ILE A 41 -1.23 -0.92 -16.17
CA ILE A 41 -2.33 -0.03 -16.58
C ILE A 41 -2.35 0.09 -18.11
N LEU A 42 -3.50 -0.20 -18.72
CA LEU A 42 -3.72 0.04 -20.14
C LEU A 42 -3.67 1.54 -20.45
N ALA A 43 -3.06 1.91 -21.58
CA ALA A 43 -2.85 3.31 -21.98
C ALA A 43 -4.15 4.15 -21.96
N ASP A 44 -5.29 3.55 -22.35
CA ASP A 44 -6.59 4.23 -22.35
C ASP A 44 -7.09 4.55 -20.94
N GLN A 45 -6.81 3.67 -19.97
CA GLN A 45 -7.16 3.92 -18.57
C GLN A 45 -6.31 5.05 -18.00
N LEU A 46 -5.01 5.05 -18.31
CA LEU A 46 -4.11 6.12 -17.90
C LEU A 46 -4.55 7.48 -18.45
N ALA A 47 -4.91 7.54 -19.74
CA ALA A 47 -5.40 8.76 -20.38
C ALA A 47 -6.74 9.25 -19.78
N SER A 48 -7.58 8.34 -19.30
CA SER A 48 -8.82 8.68 -18.58
C SER A 48 -8.54 9.32 -17.21
N ILE A 49 -7.55 8.80 -16.49
CA ILE A 49 -7.13 9.32 -15.19
C ILE A 49 -6.50 10.70 -15.34
N GLU A 50 -5.58 10.86 -16.30
CA GLU A 50 -4.97 12.17 -16.60
C GLU A 50 -6.03 13.24 -16.87
N ARG A 51 -7.05 12.91 -17.68
CA ARG A 51 -8.18 13.81 -17.94
C ARG A 51 -8.95 14.15 -16.66
N THR A 52 -9.16 13.18 -15.77
CA THR A 52 -9.91 13.35 -14.52
C THR A 52 -9.14 14.16 -13.49
N SER A 53 -7.85 13.86 -13.27
CA SER A 53 -6.96 14.64 -12.40
C SER A 53 -6.85 16.08 -12.87
N ARG A 54 -6.72 16.30 -14.18
CA ARG A 54 -6.67 17.65 -14.77
C ARG A 54 -7.97 18.44 -14.56
N LYS A 55 -9.14 17.78 -14.65
CA LYS A 55 -10.43 18.41 -14.31
C LYS A 55 -10.53 18.81 -12.84
N ARG A 56 -9.85 18.09 -11.94
CA ARG A 56 -9.76 18.40 -10.51
C ARG A 56 -8.64 19.38 -10.16
N GLY A 57 -7.88 19.86 -11.14
CA GLY A 57 -6.75 20.77 -10.93
C GLY A 57 -5.54 20.14 -10.25
N GLN A 58 -5.47 18.80 -10.21
CA GLN A 58 -4.38 18.06 -9.58
C GLN A 58 -3.43 17.48 -10.63
N THR A 59 -2.16 17.29 -10.25
CA THR A 59 -1.22 16.42 -10.98
C THR A 59 -1.75 14.97 -11.02
N LEU A 60 -1.23 14.13 -11.92
CA LEU A 60 -1.67 12.75 -12.11
C LEU A 60 -1.95 12.03 -10.77
N ASP A 61 -3.23 11.77 -10.50
CA ASP A 61 -3.70 11.18 -9.25
C ASP A 61 -3.95 9.68 -9.46
N LEU A 62 -2.94 8.89 -9.06
CA LEU A 62 -2.95 7.45 -9.24
C LEU A 62 -3.87 6.71 -8.25
N SER A 63 -4.39 7.38 -7.21
CA SER A 63 -5.39 6.78 -6.32
C SER A 63 -6.71 6.48 -7.04
N LEU A 64 -7.01 7.21 -8.12
CA LEU A 64 -8.22 7.01 -8.93
C LEU A 64 -8.28 5.63 -9.62
N LEU A 65 -7.16 4.89 -9.68
CA LEU A 65 -7.11 3.52 -10.19
C LEU A 65 -7.66 2.49 -9.22
N THR A 66 -7.49 2.74 -7.92
CA THR A 66 -7.82 1.77 -6.87
C THR A 66 -9.26 1.88 -6.43
N ASP A 67 -9.84 3.08 -6.46
CA ASP A 67 -11.18 3.39 -5.95
C ASP A 67 -12.27 2.94 -6.93
N GLY A 68 -12.81 1.75 -6.68
CA GLY A 68 -13.76 1.06 -7.56
C GLY A 68 -15.21 1.47 -7.34
N LEU A 69 -15.58 1.89 -6.12
CA LEU A 69 -16.95 2.23 -5.75
C LEU A 69 -17.16 3.75 -5.71
N VAL A 70 -18.37 4.21 -6.11
CA VAL A 70 -18.75 5.63 -6.01
C VAL A 70 -18.71 6.12 -4.56
N ALA A 71 -19.16 5.27 -3.61
CA ALA A 71 -19.12 5.56 -2.18
C ALA A 71 -17.68 5.71 -1.63
N GLU A 72 -16.72 4.94 -2.14
CA GLU A 72 -15.30 5.08 -1.77
C GLU A 72 -14.77 6.44 -2.21
N ARG A 73 -15.12 6.86 -3.43
CA ARG A 73 -14.71 8.15 -4.00
C ARG A 73 -15.32 9.36 -3.28
N GLU A 74 -16.55 9.22 -2.79
CA GLU A 74 -17.24 10.28 -2.03
C GLU A 74 -16.65 10.46 -0.62
N GLN A 75 -16.17 9.37 -0.02
CA GLN A 75 -15.64 9.38 1.35
C GLN A 75 -14.10 9.40 1.43
N GLY A 76 -13.39 9.22 0.30
CA GLY A 76 -11.93 9.20 0.26
C GLY A 76 -11.31 8.03 1.02
N ILE A 77 -12.03 6.91 1.13
CA ILE A 77 -11.60 5.70 1.83
C ILE A 77 -11.84 4.45 0.97
N THR A 78 -10.98 3.46 1.07
CA THR A 78 -11.25 2.09 0.60
C THR A 78 -12.30 1.46 1.51
N ILE A 79 -13.32 0.80 0.95
CA ILE A 79 -14.42 0.15 1.70
C ILE A 79 -14.37 -1.37 1.48
N ASP A 80 -14.23 -1.82 0.23
CA ASP A 80 -14.18 -3.23 -0.12
C ASP A 80 -12.76 -3.67 -0.51
N VAL A 81 -12.47 -4.97 -0.43
CA VAL A 81 -11.15 -5.50 -0.82
C VAL A 81 -11.06 -5.57 -2.34
N ALA A 82 -10.23 -4.72 -2.93
CA ALA A 82 -9.93 -4.80 -4.35
C ALA A 82 -8.65 -5.61 -4.60
N TYR A 83 -8.72 -6.62 -5.47
CA TYR A 83 -7.54 -7.37 -5.90
C TYR A 83 -6.97 -6.81 -7.20
N ARG A 84 -5.67 -6.48 -7.19
CA ARG A 84 -4.93 -5.98 -8.36
C ARG A 84 -3.79 -6.92 -8.71
N TYR A 85 -3.47 -7.01 -9.99
CA TYR A 85 -2.48 -7.93 -10.52
C TYR A 85 -1.40 -7.15 -11.26
N PHE A 86 -0.14 -7.43 -10.96
CA PHE A 86 0.98 -6.92 -11.74
C PHE A 86 2.11 -7.94 -11.79
N ALA A 87 3.05 -7.71 -12.68
CA ALA A 87 4.24 -8.55 -12.80
C ALA A 87 5.47 -7.68 -13.02
N THR A 88 6.61 -8.17 -12.54
CA THR A 88 7.92 -7.70 -12.95
C THR A 88 8.55 -8.74 -13.88
N ALA A 89 9.73 -8.45 -14.42
CA ALA A 89 10.50 -9.44 -15.18
C ALA A 89 10.83 -10.71 -14.37
N ARG A 90 10.78 -10.64 -13.04
CA ARG A 90 11.18 -11.74 -12.15
C ARG A 90 10.01 -12.51 -11.55
N ARG A 91 8.87 -11.87 -11.28
CA ARG A 91 7.77 -12.48 -10.50
C ARG A 91 6.41 -11.82 -10.75
N LYS A 92 5.33 -12.57 -10.47
CA LYS A 92 3.94 -12.09 -10.48
C LYS A 92 3.46 -11.74 -9.06
N PHE A 93 2.60 -10.73 -8.96
CA PHE A 93 2.10 -10.20 -7.71
C PHE A 93 0.59 -10.04 -7.74
N ILE A 94 -0.04 -10.31 -6.59
CA ILE A 94 -1.44 -9.98 -6.31
C ILE A 94 -1.45 -9.05 -5.11
N ILE A 95 -2.02 -7.87 -5.28
CA ILE A 95 -2.22 -6.87 -4.24
C ILE A 95 -3.66 -6.97 -3.76
N ALA A 96 -3.86 -7.09 -2.45
CA ALA A 96 -5.14 -6.82 -1.82
C ALA A 96 -5.14 -5.40 -1.24
N ASP A 97 -5.94 -4.52 -1.81
CA ASP A 97 -6.20 -3.19 -1.26
C ASP A 97 -7.22 -3.32 -0.14
N ALA A 98 -6.76 -3.26 1.11
CA ALA A 98 -7.61 -3.44 2.28
C ALA A 98 -7.93 -2.07 2.91
N PRO A 99 -9.17 -1.90 3.41
CA PRO A 99 -9.59 -0.65 4.05
C PRO A 99 -8.79 -0.40 5.34
N GLY A 100 -8.30 0.83 5.51
CA GLY A 100 -7.49 1.24 6.66
C GLY A 100 -8.28 1.77 7.86
N HIS A 101 -9.61 1.83 7.76
CA HIS A 101 -10.46 2.40 8.80
C HIS A 101 -10.98 1.31 9.76
N GLU A 102 -11.06 1.63 11.07
CA GLU A 102 -11.31 0.64 12.13
C GLU A 102 -12.61 -0.17 11.94
N GLN A 103 -13.63 0.48 11.37
CA GLN A 103 -14.94 -0.13 11.11
C GLN A 103 -14.89 -1.25 10.06
N TYR A 104 -13.83 -1.34 9.26
CA TYR A 104 -13.69 -2.33 8.18
C TYR A 104 -12.62 -3.39 8.46
N THR A 105 -12.28 -3.59 9.74
CA THR A 105 -11.36 -4.65 10.20
C THR A 105 -11.71 -6.04 9.62
N ARG A 106 -13.01 -6.35 9.45
CA ARG A 106 -13.46 -7.63 8.87
C ARG A 106 -12.99 -7.84 7.43
N ASN A 107 -12.98 -6.79 6.62
CA ASN A 107 -12.56 -6.85 5.23
C ASN A 107 -11.04 -7.03 5.14
N MET A 108 -10.29 -6.38 6.05
CA MET A 108 -8.86 -6.63 6.20
C MET A 108 -8.57 -8.10 6.55
N VAL A 109 -9.35 -8.72 7.44
CA VAL A 109 -9.19 -10.14 7.80
C VAL A 109 -9.35 -11.04 6.57
N THR A 110 -10.34 -10.78 5.72
CA THR A 110 -10.54 -11.51 4.46
C THR A 110 -9.32 -11.39 3.54
N ALA A 111 -8.81 -10.18 3.32
CA ALA A 111 -7.60 -9.94 2.53
C ALA A 111 -6.37 -10.66 3.10
N ALA A 112 -6.17 -10.51 4.41
CA ALA A 112 -5.03 -11.04 5.15
C ALA A 112 -4.98 -12.57 5.21
N SER A 113 -6.14 -13.25 5.19
CA SER A 113 -6.22 -14.71 5.25
C SER A 113 -5.50 -15.45 4.11
N THR A 114 -5.24 -14.77 2.99
CA THR A 114 -4.55 -15.34 1.83
C THR A 114 -3.21 -14.67 1.52
N ALA A 115 -2.81 -13.70 2.34
CA ALA A 115 -1.61 -12.91 2.12
C ALA A 115 -0.37 -13.59 2.71
N GLN A 116 0.75 -13.45 2.00
CA GLN A 116 2.07 -13.92 2.42
C GLN A 116 2.94 -12.77 2.94
N LEU A 117 2.53 -11.54 2.67
CA LEU A 117 3.24 -10.33 3.04
C LEU A 117 2.22 -9.23 3.38
N ALA A 118 2.48 -8.47 4.43
CA ALA A 118 1.78 -7.22 4.72
C ALA A 118 2.75 -6.04 4.57
N ILE A 119 2.35 -5.03 3.80
CA ILE A 119 3.06 -3.75 3.74
C ILE A 119 2.29 -2.75 4.60
N LEU A 120 2.86 -2.37 5.73
CA LEU A 120 2.34 -1.36 6.65
C LEU A 120 2.90 0.00 6.28
N LEU A 121 2.07 0.86 5.74
CA LEU A 121 2.43 2.25 5.47
C LEU A 121 2.30 3.06 6.76
N VAL A 122 3.25 3.99 6.95
CA VAL A 122 3.29 4.92 8.08
C VAL A 122 3.61 6.31 7.54
N ASP A 123 2.72 7.28 7.76
CA ASP A 123 2.99 8.68 7.42
C ASP A 123 4.08 9.26 8.33
N ALA A 124 5.16 9.75 7.74
CA ALA A 124 6.32 10.31 8.44
C ALA A 124 5.96 11.49 9.37
N ARG A 125 4.87 12.20 9.09
CA ARG A 125 4.40 13.35 9.91
C ARG A 125 3.79 12.90 11.23
N HIS A 126 3.18 11.72 11.26
CA HIS A 126 2.43 11.21 12.40
C HIS A 126 3.16 10.09 13.14
N GLY A 127 4.06 9.39 12.45
CA GLY A 127 4.76 8.23 12.98
C GLY A 127 3.83 7.06 13.33
N VAL A 128 4.24 6.23 14.28
CA VAL A 128 3.49 5.02 14.66
C VAL A 128 2.25 5.40 15.47
N VAL A 129 1.07 5.24 14.86
CA VAL A 129 -0.21 5.47 15.52
C VAL A 129 -0.88 4.17 15.99
N THR A 130 -1.94 4.28 16.78
CA THR A 130 -2.73 3.14 17.28
C THR A 130 -3.19 2.21 16.14
N GLN A 131 -3.61 2.77 15.01
CA GLN A 131 -4.01 1.98 13.83
C GLN A 131 -2.84 1.19 13.23
N THR A 132 -1.63 1.77 13.17
CA THR A 132 -0.42 1.07 12.71
C THR A 132 -0.15 -0.16 13.56
N ARG A 133 -0.16 -0.01 14.90
CA ARG A 133 0.04 -1.13 15.84
C ARG A 133 -1.07 -2.17 15.70
N ARG A 134 -2.32 -1.74 15.60
CA ARG A 134 -3.47 -2.64 15.41
C ARG A 134 -3.35 -3.47 14.13
N HIS A 135 -2.99 -2.85 13.01
CA HIS A 135 -2.78 -3.57 11.75
C HIS A 135 -1.61 -4.54 11.80
N ALA A 136 -0.51 -4.17 12.46
CA ALA A 136 0.63 -5.07 12.69
C ALA A 136 0.23 -6.29 13.53
N THR A 137 -0.49 -6.08 14.64
CA THR A 137 -1.00 -7.16 15.50
C THR A 137 -1.95 -8.06 14.74
N LEU A 138 -2.87 -7.51 13.94
CA LEU A 138 -3.79 -8.31 13.12
C LEU A 138 -3.04 -9.14 12.08
N ALA A 139 -2.06 -8.56 11.38
CA ALA A 139 -1.24 -9.30 10.43
C ALA A 139 -0.51 -10.48 11.09
N HIS A 140 0.02 -10.27 12.30
CA HIS A 140 0.66 -11.32 13.09
C HIS A 140 -0.34 -12.41 13.52
N LEU A 141 -1.50 -12.03 14.09
CA LEU A 141 -2.53 -12.98 14.53
C LEU A 141 -3.11 -13.81 13.40
N LEU A 142 -3.18 -13.25 12.19
CA LEU A 142 -3.64 -13.96 10.99
C LEU A 142 -2.56 -14.82 10.33
N GLY A 143 -1.36 -14.88 10.91
CA GLY A 143 -0.29 -15.76 10.47
C GLY A 143 0.43 -15.29 9.21
N ILE A 144 0.42 -13.99 8.90
CA ILE A 144 1.18 -13.46 7.77
C ILE A 144 2.68 -13.56 8.10
N PRO A 145 3.48 -14.29 7.30
CA PRO A 145 4.85 -14.63 7.66
C PRO A 145 5.83 -13.45 7.52
N HIS A 146 5.50 -12.46 6.68
CA HIS A 146 6.36 -11.30 6.42
C HIS A 146 5.60 -10.00 6.60
N ILE A 147 6.23 -9.04 7.28
CA ILE A 147 5.72 -7.69 7.45
C ILE A 147 6.82 -6.72 7.02
N ILE A 148 6.48 -5.79 6.13
CA ILE A 148 7.32 -4.67 5.72
C ILE A 148 6.69 -3.40 6.25
N VAL A 149 7.46 -2.55 6.92
CA VAL A 149 7.04 -1.19 7.28
C VAL A 149 7.60 -0.21 6.26
N ALA A 150 6.72 0.53 5.61
CA ALA A 150 7.06 1.53 4.60
C ALA A 150 6.74 2.93 5.16
N VAL A 151 7.79 3.69 5.48
CA VAL A 151 7.64 5.09 5.89
C VAL A 151 7.38 5.94 4.66
N ASN A 152 6.20 6.56 4.60
CA ASN A 152 5.70 7.32 3.47
C ASN A 152 5.67 8.83 3.78
N LYS A 153 5.54 9.67 2.75
CA LYS A 153 5.50 11.14 2.85
C LYS A 153 6.73 11.78 3.50
N MET A 154 7.91 11.17 3.31
CA MET A 154 9.18 11.70 3.82
C MET A 154 9.51 13.09 3.25
N ASP A 155 9.01 13.43 2.08
CA ASP A 155 9.11 14.76 1.47
C ASP A 155 8.49 15.86 2.35
N LEU A 156 7.42 15.55 3.09
CA LEU A 156 6.75 16.51 3.97
C LEU A 156 7.51 16.79 5.27
N VAL A 157 8.47 15.93 5.61
CA VAL A 157 9.41 16.14 6.73
C VAL A 157 10.83 16.44 6.22
N SER A 158 10.96 16.89 4.97
CA SER A 158 12.24 17.23 4.35
C SER A 158 13.29 16.11 4.41
N TYR A 159 12.83 14.85 4.38
CA TYR A 159 13.67 13.66 4.48
C TYR A 159 14.54 13.61 5.75
N ASP A 160 14.03 14.13 6.87
CA ASP A 160 14.73 14.08 8.16
C ASP A 160 14.99 12.64 8.62
N GLU A 161 16.28 12.28 8.75
CA GLU A 161 16.74 10.98 9.20
C GLU A 161 16.31 10.68 10.65
N SER A 162 16.23 11.72 11.50
CA SER A 162 15.82 11.56 12.89
C SER A 162 14.34 11.17 13.01
N ALA A 163 13.48 11.74 12.16
CA ALA A 163 12.07 11.37 12.07
C ALA A 163 11.90 9.91 11.65
N PHE A 164 12.66 9.45 10.64
CA PHE A 164 12.67 8.05 10.24
C PHE A 164 13.15 7.13 11.38
N GLY A 165 14.26 7.50 12.03
CA GLY A 165 14.84 6.73 13.15
C GLY A 165 13.88 6.58 14.32
N ALA A 166 13.15 7.64 14.67
CA ALA A 166 12.12 7.61 15.71
C ALA A 166 11.01 6.61 15.38
N ILE A 167 10.51 6.61 14.13
CA ILE A 167 9.46 5.68 13.69
C ILE A 167 9.95 4.22 13.76
N VAL A 168 11.20 3.97 13.35
CA VAL A 168 11.80 2.63 13.43
C VAL A 168 11.92 2.17 14.88
N ALA A 169 12.42 3.04 15.77
CA ALA A 169 12.55 2.73 17.19
C ALA A 169 11.17 2.44 17.82
N ASP A 170 10.17 3.26 17.53
CA ASP A 170 8.82 3.10 18.05
C ASP A 170 8.14 1.81 17.58
N PHE A 171 8.38 1.40 16.33
CA PHE A 171 7.78 0.18 15.79
C PHE A 171 8.45 -1.10 16.32
N LEU A 172 9.73 -1.04 16.66
CA LEU A 172 10.50 -2.19 17.18
C LEU A 172 10.37 -2.36 18.71
N ALA A 173 9.86 -1.35 19.41
CA ALA A 173 9.57 -1.37 20.84
C ALA A 173 8.27 -2.13 21.15
#